data_AF-M3FIA0-F1
#
_entry.id   AF-M3FIA0-F1
#
_cell.length_a   1.000
_cell.length_b   1.000
_cell.length_c   1.000
_cell.angle_alpha   90.00
_cell.angle_beta   90.00
_cell.angle_gamma   90.00
#
_symmetry.space_group_name_H-M   'P 1'
#
loop_
_entity.id
_entity.type
_entity.pdbx_description
1 polymer ?
#
loop_
_entity_poly.entity_id
_entity_poly.type
_entity_poly.pdbx_seq_one_letter_code
_entity_poly.pdbx_strand_id
1 'polypeptide(L)' 'MEKTEGAKFWLQILTDLKNRGVEDILIACVDGLKGFPDTIISVFLMHKFNFVSFIW' A
#
# COMPACT_ATOMS: atom_id res chain seq x y z
N MET A 1 19.53 -2.71 -10.93
CA MET A 1 19.34 -3.63 -9.79
C MET A 1 18.54 -2.87 -8.75
N GLU A 2 17.28 -2.51 -9.04
CA GLU A 2 16.60 -1.40 -8.35
C GLU A 2 15.06 -1.43 -8.55
N LYS A 3 14.42 -2.59 -8.32
CA LYS A 3 12.95 -2.72 -8.39
C LYS A 3 12.29 -2.93 -7.04
N THR A 4 13.07 -3.05 -5.97
CA THR A 4 12.60 -3.62 -4.69
C THR A 4 12.59 -2.62 -3.53
N GLU A 5 13.21 -1.45 -3.68
CA GLU A 5 13.31 -0.48 -2.59
C GLU A 5 11.95 0.15 -2.25
N GLY A 6 11.15 0.48 -3.27
CA GLY A 6 9.81 1.03 -3.07
C GLY A 6 8.88 0.07 -2.30
N ALA A 7 8.81 -1.20 -2.72
CA ALA A 7 7.92 -2.18 -2.06
C ALA A 7 8.28 -2.40 -0.58
N LYS A 8 9.59 -2.50 -0.26
CA LYS A 8 10.05 -2.64 1.13
C LYS A 8 9.78 -1.40 1.97
N PHE A 9 9.97 -0.21 1.39
CA PHE A 9 9.67 1.05 2.04
C PHE A 9 8.18 1.15 2.42
N TRP A 10 7.29 0.86 1.47
CA TRP A 10 5.85 0.87 1.74
C TRP A 10 5.42 -0.19 2.74
N LEU A 11 6.07 -1.36 2.73
CA LEU A 11 5.80 -2.42 3.71
C LEU A 11 6.11 -1.95 5.14
N GLN A 12 7.23 -1.25 5.34
CA GLN A 12 7.56 -0.68 6.63
C GLN A 12 6.52 0.35 7.07
N ILE A 13 6.13 1.29 6.19
CA ILE A 13 5.12 2.30 6.52
C ILE A 13 3.76 1.68 6.86
N LEU A 14 3.29 0.72 6.06
CA LEU A 14 2.00 0.06 6.27
C LEU A 14 1.99 -0.76 7.56
N THR A 15 3.12 -1.40 7.90
CA THR A 15 3.29 -2.11 9.16
C THR A 15 3.26 -1.15 10.35
N ASP A 16 3.90 0.00 10.24
CA ASP A 16 3.86 1.04 11.28
C ASP A 16 2.45 1.61 11.47
N LEU A 17 1.70 1.83 10.39
CA LEU A 17 0.30 2.25 10.45
C LEU A 17 -0.56 1.22 11.18
N LYS A 18 -0.37 -0.07 10.87
CA LYS A 18 -1.04 -1.17 11.57
C LYS A 18 -0.68 -1.21 13.05
N ASN A 19 0.60 -1.05 13.39
CA ASN A 19 1.08 -1.00 14.78
C ASN A 19 0.54 0.22 15.56
N ARG A 20 0.16 1.30 14.85
CA ARG A 20 -0.50 2.48 15.44
C ARG A 20 -2.01 2.30 15.64
N GLY A 21 -2.58 1.17 15.22
CA GLY A 21 -4.02 0.88 15.35
C GLY A 21 -4.86 1.28 14.14
N VAL A 22 -4.25 1.49 12.96
CA VAL A 22 -5.04 1.58 11.72
C VAL A 22 -5.55 0.18 11.39
N GLU A 23 -6.88 0.03 11.39
CA GLU A 23 -7.53 -1.25 11.12
C GLU A 23 -7.86 -1.44 9.63
N ASP A 24 -8.27 -0.37 8.95
CA ASP A 24 -8.68 -0.43 7.55
C ASP A 24 -8.27 0.83 6.77
N ILE A 25 -7.89 0.61 5.50
CA ILE A 25 -7.62 1.67 4.52
C ILE A 25 -8.59 1.44 3.35
N LEU A 26 -9.55 2.35 3.16
CA LEU A 26 -10.61 2.21 2.15
C LEU A 26 -10.18 2.71 0.76
N ILE A 27 -9.35 3.75 0.73
CA ILE A 27 -8.87 4.40 -0.49
C ILE A 27 -7.40 4.74 -0.30
N ALA A 28 -6.53 4.34 -1.24
CA ALA A 28 -5.24 5.01 -1.43
C ALA A 28 -5.08 5.45 -2.88
N CYS A 29 -4.70 6.71 -3.01
CA CYS A 29 -4.28 7.31 -4.26
C CYS A 29 -2.78 7.08 -4.39
N VAL A 30 -2.39 6.24 -5.34
CA VAL A 30 -0.98 6.00 -5.64
C VAL A 30 -0.71 6.30 -7.10
N ASP A 31 0.37 7.03 -7.34
CA ASP A 31 0.80 7.43 -8.68
C ASP A 31 1.85 6.44 -9.20
N GLY A 32 1.43 5.50 -10.05
CA GLY A 32 2.34 4.64 -10.83
C GLY A 32 3.27 3.70 -10.04
N LEU A 33 3.12 3.57 -8.71
CA LEU A 33 4.03 2.80 -7.86
C LEU A 33 3.83 1.28 -8.04
N LYS A 34 4.75 0.67 -8.78
CA LYS A 34 4.84 -0.79 -8.92
C LYS A 34 5.21 -1.43 -7.57
N GLY A 35 4.33 -2.28 -7.05
CA GLY A 35 4.53 -3.04 -5.80
C GLY A 35 3.82 -2.46 -4.57
N PHE A 36 3.29 -1.24 -4.62
CA PHE A 36 2.42 -0.73 -3.54
C PHE A 36 1.11 -1.54 -3.42
N PRO A 37 0.42 -1.88 -4.53
CA PRO A 37 -0.82 -2.65 -4.45
C PRO A 37 -0.63 -4.02 -3.81
N ASP A 38 0.45 -4.73 -4.17
CA ASP A 38 0.77 -6.04 -3.63
C ASP A 38 1.09 -5.97 -2.13
N THR A 39 1.78 -4.91 -1.71
CA THR A 39 2.18 -4.71 -0.31
C THR A 39 0.98 -4.39 0.58
N ILE A 40 0.08 -3.51 0.13
CA ILE A 40 -1.10 -3.13 0.91
C ILE A 40 -2.09 -4.28 1.06
N ILE A 41 -2.26 -5.09 -0.01
CA ILE A 41 -3.05 -6.33 0.06
C ILE A 41 -2.43 -7.29 1.08
N SER A 42 -1.10 -7.39 1.17
CA SER A 42 -0.44 -8.26 2.15
C SER A 42 -0.60 -7.81 3.60
N VAL A 43 -0.81 -6.52 3.88
CA VAL A 43 -0.90 -5.98 5.26
C VAL A 43 -2.36 -5.84 5.73
N PHE A 44 -3.25 -5.40 4.83
CA PHE A 44 -4.66 -5.03 5.08
C PHE A 44 -5.64 -5.95 4.34
N LEU A 45 -5.49 -7.26 4.55
CA LEU A 45 -6.17 -8.32 3.81
C LEU A 45 -7.63 -8.57 4.30
N MET A 46 -8.56 -7.62 4.26
CA MET A 46 -9.96 -7.91 4.62
C MET A 46 -11.05 -7.09 3.89
N HIS A 47 -10.77 -5.87 3.41
CA HIS A 47 -11.80 -5.04 2.77
C HIS A 47 -11.40 -4.61 1.36
N LYS A 48 -12.40 -4.55 0.46
CA LYS A 48 -12.23 -4.17 -0.96
C LYS A 48 -11.45 -2.86 -1.07
N PHE A 49 -10.17 -2.96 -1.40
CA PHE A 49 -9.32 -1.82 -1.62
C PHE A 49 -9.61 -1.19 -2.99
N ASN A 50 -9.96 0.09 -3.02
CA ASN A 50 -10.17 0.80 -4.28
C ASN A 50 -8.91 1.60 -4.64
N PHE A 51 -8.19 1.16 -5.67
CA PHE A 51 -7.08 1.94 -6.21
C PHE A 51 -7.62 3.02 -7.14
N VAL A 52 -7.55 4.26 -6.68
CA VAL A 52 -7.78 5.42 -7.54
C VAL A 52 -6.44 5.82 -8.12
N SER A 53 -6.12 5.28 -9.31
CA SER A 53 -4.98 5.76 -10.10
C SER A 53 -5.43 7.03 -10.81
N PHE A 54 -4.86 8.17 -10.43
CA PHE A 54 -5.04 9.43 -11.15
C PHE A 54 -4.29 9.33 -12.48
N ILE A 55 -4.96 8.77 -13.48
CA ILE A 55 -4.57 8.89 -14.88
C ILE A 55 -5.06 10.28 -15.30
N TRP A 56 -4.15 11.19 -15.63
CA TRP A 56 -4.52 12.45 -16.28
C TRP A 56 -5.12 12.20 -17.66
#